data_AF-A0A453HMD0-F1
#
_entry.id   AF-A0A453HMD0-F1
#
_cell.length_a   1.000
_cell.length_b   1.000
_cell.length_c   1.000
_cell.angle_alpha   90.00
_cell.angle_beta   90.00
_cell.angle_gamma   90.00
#
_symmetry.space_group_name_H-M   'P 1'
#
loop_
_entity.id
_entity.type
_entity.pdbx_description
1 polymer ?
#
loop_
_entity_poly.entity_id
_entity_poly.type
_entity_poly.pdbx_seq_one_letter_code
_entity_poly.pdbx_strand_id
1 'polypeptide(L)'
;MACHQRSASLPSIAHSSESKVDVELQRLKSCISSPSATIGTMCGGYARLGDIYKSIEEIMGLPSNQVGLSFPQNKKMVEEELERSLVLIDLCNSMQENLAGLKMSIQELELVLKRGDDAAVQLKVESFIRLAKQAQKPFKKITSSKAVAEDCRLVRVLAETREMSVSLLESTSHLLPKQFTTTKGSKWSLVQKRKVVCEEEQLQALERSMGDLENGAELLFRRLIQSRVSLLNILSS
;
A
#
# COMPACT_ATOMS: atom_id res chain seq x y z
N MET A 1 50.42 -36.95 2.97
CA MET A 1 49.40 -36.43 3.90
C MET A 1 48.50 -35.51 3.11
N ALA A 2 47.31 -35.99 2.72
CA ALA A 2 46.38 -35.22 1.90
C ALA A 2 45.51 -34.34 2.82
N CYS A 3 45.62 -33.02 2.69
CA CYS A 3 44.77 -32.08 3.40
C CYS A 3 43.43 -31.99 2.66
N HIS A 4 42.38 -32.60 3.23
CA HIS A 4 41.02 -32.41 2.76
C HIS A 4 40.52 -31.04 3.20
N GLN A 5 40.53 -30.07 2.28
CA GLN A 5 39.78 -28.82 2.45
C GLN A 5 38.28 -29.14 2.35
N ARG A 6 37.58 -29.01 3.48
CA ARG A 6 36.11 -29.02 3.53
C ARG A 6 35.61 -27.66 3.08
N SER A 7 34.94 -27.62 1.93
CA SER A 7 34.15 -26.47 1.50
C SER A 7 33.00 -26.24 2.48
N ALA A 8 33.01 -25.11 3.17
CA ALA A 8 31.87 -24.66 3.96
C ALA A 8 30.88 -23.95 3.02
N SER A 9 29.95 -24.70 2.43
CA SER A 9 28.81 -24.14 1.72
C SER A 9 27.77 -23.65 2.72
N LEU A 10 27.73 -22.34 2.95
CA LEU A 10 26.57 -21.69 3.56
C LEU A 10 26.14 -20.49 2.72
N PRO A 11 25.09 -20.70 1.89
CA PRO A 11 24.14 -19.63 1.64
C PRO A 11 22.66 -20.07 1.81
N SER A 12 22.36 -21.21 2.42
CA SER A 12 20.99 -21.76 2.47
C SER A 12 19.96 -20.91 3.25
N ILE A 13 20.37 -20.17 4.29
CA ILE A 13 19.42 -19.55 5.24
C ILE A 13 18.87 -18.22 4.70
N ALA A 14 19.73 -17.32 4.20
CA ALA A 14 19.30 -16.05 3.61
C ALA A 14 18.46 -16.26 2.34
N HIS A 15 18.78 -17.30 1.56
CA HIS A 15 17.99 -17.64 0.38
C HIS A 15 16.56 -18.08 0.73
N SER A 16 16.37 -18.74 1.87
CA SER A 16 15.05 -19.20 2.35
C SER A 16 14.16 -18.07 2.86
N SER A 17 14.73 -17.00 3.42
CA SER A 17 13.94 -15.88 3.97
C SER A 17 13.46 -14.95 2.86
N GLU A 18 14.32 -14.62 1.89
CA GLU A 18 13.94 -13.83 0.72
C GLU A 18 12.91 -14.55 -0.16
N SER A 19 12.98 -15.89 -0.30
CA SER A 19 11.98 -16.64 -1.08
C SER A 19 10.61 -16.66 -0.40
N LYS A 20 10.59 -16.64 0.93
CA LYS A 20 9.35 -16.47 1.69
C LYS A 20 8.70 -15.11 1.42
N VAL A 21 9.49 -14.04 1.32
CA VAL A 21 8.99 -12.71 0.94
C VAL A 21 8.44 -12.73 -0.48
N ASP A 22 9.15 -13.33 -1.44
CA ASP A 22 8.68 -13.48 -2.82
C ASP A 22 7.29 -14.16 -2.86
N VAL A 23 7.09 -15.24 -2.08
CA VAL A 23 5.81 -15.95 -1.99
C VAL A 23 4.69 -15.10 -1.41
N GLU A 24 4.97 -14.35 -0.33
CA GLU A 24 3.96 -13.47 0.28
C GLU A 24 3.57 -12.31 -0.65
N LEU A 25 4.53 -11.74 -1.40
CA LEU A 25 4.24 -10.74 -2.43
C LEU A 25 3.32 -11.27 -3.52
N GLN A 26 3.54 -12.49 -4.00
CA GLN A 26 2.65 -13.11 -5.00
C GLN A 26 1.25 -13.37 -4.44
N ARG A 27 1.15 -13.86 -3.20
CA ARG A 27 -0.15 -14.06 -2.53
C ARG A 27 -0.91 -12.74 -2.41
N LEU A 28 -0.23 -11.70 -1.95
CA LEU A 28 -0.80 -10.37 -1.85
C LEU A 28 -1.27 -9.86 -3.22
N LYS A 29 -0.43 -10.00 -4.25
CA LYS A 29 -0.77 -9.64 -5.63
C LYS A 29 -2.08 -10.27 -6.09
N SER A 30 -2.23 -11.58 -5.87
CA SER A 30 -3.44 -12.32 -6.21
C SER A 30 -4.66 -11.81 -5.44
N CYS A 31 -4.51 -11.50 -4.14
CA CYS A 31 -5.59 -10.96 -3.33
C CYS A 31 -6.06 -9.58 -3.83
N ILE A 32 -5.13 -8.67 -4.13
CA ILE A 32 -5.49 -7.30 -4.53
C ILE A 32 -6.00 -7.21 -5.97
N SER A 33 -5.53 -8.11 -6.85
CA SER A 33 -5.93 -8.17 -8.25
C SER A 33 -7.27 -8.88 -8.47
N SER A 34 -7.86 -9.45 -7.42
CA SER A 34 -9.13 -10.16 -7.51
C SER A 34 -10.26 -9.21 -7.95
N PRO A 35 -11.14 -9.62 -8.89
CA PRO A 35 -12.35 -8.85 -9.22
C PRO A 35 -13.29 -8.63 -8.01
N SER A 36 -13.18 -9.49 -6.99
CA SER A 36 -13.93 -9.39 -5.73
C SER A 36 -13.21 -8.59 -4.64
N ALA A 37 -12.09 -7.93 -4.96
CA ALA A 37 -11.35 -7.13 -3.99
C ALA A 37 -12.21 -5.99 -3.43
N THR A 38 -12.23 -5.88 -2.11
CA THR A 38 -13.01 -4.88 -1.36
C THR A 38 -12.07 -3.91 -0.63
N ILE A 39 -12.62 -2.87 0.01
CA ILE A 39 -11.84 -2.03 0.92
C ILE A 39 -11.20 -2.88 2.04
N GLY A 40 -11.94 -3.83 2.62
CA GLY A 40 -11.39 -4.73 3.64
C GLY A 40 -10.21 -5.56 3.12
N THR A 41 -10.25 -5.99 1.84
CA THR A 41 -9.11 -6.64 1.18
C THR A 41 -7.90 -5.71 1.12
N MET A 42 -8.09 -4.42 0.84
CA MET A 42 -7.00 -3.44 0.81
C MET A 42 -6.43 -3.17 2.20
N CYS A 43 -7.28 -3.01 3.23
CA CYS A 43 -6.84 -2.86 4.63
C CYS A 43 -5.94 -4.02 5.06
N GLY A 44 -6.39 -5.26 4.80
CA GLY A 44 -5.57 -6.45 5.04
C GLY A 44 -4.29 -6.49 4.18
N GLY A 45 -4.33 -5.89 2.99
CA GLY A 45 -3.16 -5.72 2.13
C GLY A 45 -2.09 -4.80 2.74
N TYR A 46 -2.49 -3.67 3.33
CA TYR A 46 -1.55 -2.75 3.99
C TYR A 46 -0.88 -3.41 5.20
N ALA A 47 -1.64 -4.14 6.01
CA ALA A 47 -1.09 -4.89 7.14
C ALA A 47 -0.02 -5.90 6.67
N ARG A 48 -0.33 -6.70 5.64
CA ARG A 48 0.61 -7.67 5.06
C ARG A 48 1.85 -7.00 4.47
N LEU A 49 1.70 -5.86 3.78
CA LEU A 49 2.86 -5.10 3.31
C LEU A 49 3.74 -4.62 4.47
N GLY A 50 3.14 -4.15 5.56
CA GLY A 50 3.88 -3.79 6.76
C GLY A 50 4.73 -4.94 7.30
N ASP A 51 4.18 -6.15 7.34
CA ASP A 51 4.91 -7.36 7.75
C ASP A 51 6.00 -7.77 6.75
N ILE A 52 5.76 -7.59 5.45
CA ILE A 52 6.75 -7.82 4.40
C ILE A 52 7.93 -6.86 4.55
N TYR A 53 7.68 -5.55 4.69
CA TYR A 53 8.74 -4.57 4.91
C TYR A 53 9.54 -4.86 6.18
N LYS A 54 8.85 -5.24 7.27
CA LYS A 54 9.52 -5.68 8.50
C LYS A 54 10.43 -6.90 8.26
N SER A 55 9.94 -7.89 7.52
CA SER A 55 10.73 -9.08 7.18
C SER A 55 11.96 -8.72 6.32
N ILE A 56 11.81 -7.78 5.38
CA ILE A 56 12.92 -7.28 4.57
C ILE A 56 13.95 -6.55 5.45
N GLU A 57 13.52 -5.72 6.40
CA GLU A 57 14.41 -5.06 7.37
C GLU A 57 15.24 -6.08 8.17
N GLU A 58 14.61 -7.16 8.65
CA GLU A 58 15.31 -8.25 9.34
C GLU A 58 16.34 -8.95 8.43
N ILE A 59 16.01 -9.17 7.16
CA ILE A 59 16.93 -9.76 6.15
C ILE A 59 18.09 -8.80 5.85
N MET A 60 17.82 -7.50 5.67
CA MET A 60 18.84 -6.48 5.44
C MET A 60 19.82 -6.38 6.62
N GLY A 61 19.32 -6.57 7.85
CA GLY A 61 20.13 -6.54 9.06
C GLY A 61 21.16 -7.67 9.19
N LEU A 62 21.11 -8.73 8.38
CA LEU A 62 22.07 -9.83 8.43
C LEU A 62 23.46 -9.38 7.91
N PRO A 63 24.57 -9.67 8.62
CA PRO A 63 25.91 -9.22 8.22
C PRO A 63 26.31 -9.61 6.78
N SER A 64 25.92 -10.82 6.34
CA SER A 64 26.17 -11.28 4.96
C SER A 64 25.53 -10.38 3.92
N ASN A 65 24.33 -9.88 4.22
CA ASN A 65 23.55 -9.06 3.30
C ASN A 65 24.01 -7.61 3.34
N GLN A 66 24.40 -7.09 4.51
CA GLN A 66 25.02 -5.76 4.61
C GLN A 66 26.29 -5.68 3.77
N VAL A 67 27.20 -6.65 3.91
CA VAL A 67 28.41 -6.74 3.07
C VAL A 67 28.05 -6.86 1.59
N GLY A 68 27.03 -7.67 1.27
CA GLY A 68 26.48 -7.83 -0.07
C GLY A 68 26.01 -6.51 -0.69
N LEU A 69 25.27 -5.70 0.05
CA LEU A 69 24.71 -4.43 -0.40
C LEU A 69 25.78 -3.34 -0.58
N SER A 70 26.84 -3.36 0.21
CA SER A 70 27.93 -2.37 0.13
C SER A 70 28.92 -2.62 -1.01
N PHE A 71 28.83 -3.75 -1.73
CA PHE A 71 29.63 -3.96 -2.95
C PHE A 71 29.34 -2.86 -3.99
N PRO A 72 30.35 -2.33 -4.70
CA PRO A 72 30.18 -1.15 -5.57
C PRO A 72 29.06 -1.25 -6.60
N GLN A 73 28.87 -2.43 -7.20
CA GLN A 73 27.79 -2.68 -8.16
C GLN A 73 26.41 -2.63 -7.49
N ASN A 74 26.26 -3.27 -6.33
CA ASN A 74 25.00 -3.33 -5.60
C ASN A 74 24.65 -1.99 -4.95
N LYS A 75 25.65 -1.26 -4.44
CA LYS A 75 25.48 0.08 -3.87
C LYS A 75 24.78 1.01 -4.84
N LYS A 76 25.20 1.04 -6.12
CA LYS A 76 24.52 1.83 -7.16
C LYS A 76 23.05 1.43 -7.32
N MET A 77 22.75 0.12 -7.32
CA MET A 77 21.38 -0.35 -7.44
C MET A 77 20.53 0.03 -6.23
N VAL A 78 21.10 -0.01 -5.01
CA VAL A 78 20.46 0.45 -3.78
C VAL A 78 20.18 1.95 -3.83
N GLU A 79 21.13 2.75 -4.30
CA GLU A 79 20.96 4.21 -4.46
C GLU A 79 19.81 4.52 -5.44
N GLU A 80 19.74 3.83 -6.57
CA GLU A 80 18.60 3.97 -7.49
C GLU A 80 17.26 3.51 -6.88
N GLU A 81 17.28 2.44 -6.09
CA GLU A 81 16.10 1.97 -5.36
C GLU A 81 15.64 2.99 -4.31
N LEU A 82 16.59 3.63 -3.61
CA LEU A 82 16.31 4.74 -2.72
C LEU A 82 15.64 5.88 -3.50
N GLU A 83 16.16 6.34 -4.63
CA GLU A 83 15.49 7.40 -5.41
C GLU A 83 14.05 7.03 -5.81
N ARG A 84 13.81 5.78 -6.24
CA ARG A 84 12.46 5.32 -6.58
C ARG A 84 11.53 5.24 -5.37
N SER A 85 12.03 4.87 -4.19
CA SER A 85 11.21 4.80 -2.97
C SER A 85 10.79 6.17 -2.43
N LEU A 86 11.48 7.27 -2.77
CA LEU A 86 11.01 8.63 -2.46
C LEU A 86 9.67 8.93 -3.13
N VAL A 87 9.54 8.57 -4.41
CA VAL A 87 8.29 8.75 -5.15
C VAL A 87 7.14 8.01 -4.48
N LEU A 88 7.39 6.80 -3.96
CA LEU A 88 6.38 6.03 -3.22
C LEU A 88 6.01 6.69 -1.88
N ILE A 89 6.96 7.31 -1.20
CA ILE A 89 6.70 8.04 0.06
C ILE A 89 5.78 9.24 -0.20
N ASP A 90 6.04 10.01 -1.25
CA ASP A 90 5.18 11.14 -1.65
C ASP A 90 3.76 10.67 -1.98
N LEU A 91 3.63 9.51 -2.63
CA LEU A 91 2.32 8.89 -2.89
C LEU A 91 1.62 8.46 -1.62
N CYS A 92 2.32 7.88 -0.65
CA CYS A 92 1.74 7.50 0.64
C CYS A 92 1.22 8.74 1.37
N ASN A 93 2.02 9.82 1.42
CA ASN A 93 1.60 11.07 2.05
C ASN A 93 0.36 11.66 1.36
N SER A 94 0.38 11.75 0.03
CA SER A 94 -0.79 12.23 -0.72
C SER A 94 -2.02 11.33 -0.52
N MET A 95 -1.85 10.02 -0.46
CA MET A 95 -2.95 9.09 -0.18
C MET A 95 -3.54 9.31 1.22
N GLN A 96 -2.69 9.51 2.23
CA GLN A 96 -3.14 9.77 3.59
C GLN A 96 -3.99 11.05 3.67
N GLU A 97 -3.55 12.14 3.04
CA GLU A 97 -4.32 13.39 2.96
C GLU A 97 -5.68 13.17 2.25
N ASN A 98 -5.69 12.40 1.16
CA ASN A 98 -6.92 12.07 0.44
C ASN A 98 -7.90 11.24 1.30
N LEU A 99 -7.39 10.23 2.01
CA LEU A 99 -8.21 9.36 2.88
C LEU A 99 -8.78 10.15 4.07
N ALA A 100 -7.98 11.03 4.69
CA ALA A 100 -8.44 11.94 5.73
C ALA A 100 -9.56 12.86 5.22
N GLY A 101 -9.40 13.43 4.02
CA GLY A 101 -10.45 14.23 3.38
C GLY A 101 -11.73 13.45 3.08
N LEU A 102 -11.61 12.20 2.62
CA LEU A 102 -12.76 11.33 2.33
C LEU A 102 -13.51 10.93 3.61
N LYS A 103 -12.77 10.63 4.68
CA LYS A 103 -13.32 10.35 6.01
C LYS A 103 -14.09 11.54 6.56
N MET A 104 -13.52 12.75 6.49
CA MET A 104 -14.25 13.98 6.85
C MET A 104 -15.51 14.16 6.01
N SER A 105 -15.45 13.90 4.70
CA SER A 105 -16.63 13.98 3.83
C SER A 105 -17.71 12.96 4.21
N ILE A 106 -17.37 11.80 4.76
CA ILE A 106 -18.34 10.82 5.29
C ILE A 106 -18.99 11.35 6.57
N GLN A 107 -18.21 11.91 7.49
CA GLN A 107 -18.74 12.51 8.72
C GLN A 107 -19.72 13.66 8.41
N GLU A 108 -19.38 14.52 7.45
CA GLU A 108 -20.29 15.56 6.98
C GLU A 108 -21.56 14.99 6.34
N LEU A 109 -21.43 13.89 5.58
CA LEU A 109 -22.56 13.19 4.97
C LEU A 109 -23.50 12.61 6.02
N GLU A 110 -22.97 12.03 7.10
CA GLU A 110 -23.77 11.56 8.24
C GLU A 110 -24.55 12.70 8.92
N LEU A 111 -23.94 13.88 9.07
CA LEU A 111 -24.60 15.04 9.66
C LEU A 111 -25.77 15.54 8.81
N VAL A 112 -25.62 15.62 7.48
CA VAL A 112 -26.72 16.04 6.59
C VAL A 112 -27.80 14.97 6.48
N LEU A 113 -27.42 13.68 6.54
CA LEU A 113 -28.37 12.57 6.58
C LEU A 113 -29.26 12.65 7.84
N LYS A 114 -28.68 12.92 9.02
CA LYS A 114 -29.42 13.08 10.29
C LYS A 114 -30.42 14.24 10.27
N ARG A 115 -30.14 15.27 9.46
CA ARG A 115 -31.03 16.44 9.29
C ARG A 115 -32.18 16.15 8.32
N GLY A 116 -32.12 15.07 7.54
CA GLY A 116 -33.13 14.75 6.53
C GLY A 116 -33.13 15.70 5.32
N ASP A 117 -31.98 16.32 5.02
CA ASP A 117 -31.83 17.22 3.87
C ASP A 117 -31.32 16.45 2.64
N ASP A 118 -32.26 15.90 1.87
CA ASP A 118 -31.97 15.05 0.70
C ASP A 118 -31.12 15.78 -0.36
N ALA A 119 -31.30 17.09 -0.53
CA ALA A 119 -30.52 17.89 -1.49
C ALA A 119 -29.08 18.07 -1.01
N ALA A 120 -28.87 18.38 0.27
CA ALA A 120 -27.53 18.48 0.85
C ALA A 120 -26.80 17.11 0.83
N VAL A 121 -27.52 16.02 1.07
CA VAL A 121 -27.01 14.66 0.97
C VAL A 121 -26.48 14.38 -0.44
N GLN A 122 -27.26 14.69 -1.49
CA GLN A 122 -26.84 14.49 -2.87
C GLN A 122 -25.55 15.29 -3.19
N LEU A 123 -25.49 16.57 -2.80
CA LEU A 123 -24.32 17.42 -3.01
C LEU A 123 -23.07 16.87 -2.30
N LYS A 124 -23.22 16.32 -1.09
CA LYS A 124 -22.12 15.71 -0.34
C LYS A 124 -21.64 14.41 -0.97
N VAL A 125 -22.54 13.56 -1.47
CA VAL A 125 -22.17 12.35 -2.23
C VAL A 125 -21.40 12.71 -3.50
N GLU A 126 -21.85 13.71 -4.26
CA GLU A 126 -21.14 14.18 -5.46
C GLU A 126 -19.75 14.74 -5.13
N SER A 127 -19.64 15.45 -4.00
CA SER A 127 -18.36 15.96 -3.50
C SER A 127 -17.40 14.84 -3.10
N PHE A 128 -17.87 13.82 -2.39
CA PHE A 128 -17.09 12.63 -2.05
C PHE A 128 -16.56 11.95 -3.32
N ILE A 129 -17.43 11.70 -4.30
CA ILE A 129 -17.04 11.02 -5.55
C ILE A 129 -15.97 11.83 -6.30
N ARG A 130 -16.10 13.17 -6.32
CA ARG A 130 -15.10 14.06 -6.93
C ARG A 130 -13.75 13.98 -6.22
N LEU A 131 -13.75 14.02 -4.88
CA LEU A 131 -12.54 13.89 -4.07
C LEU A 131 -11.87 12.52 -4.30
N ALA A 132 -12.66 11.44 -4.29
CA ALA A 132 -12.18 10.08 -4.52
C ALA A 132 -11.56 9.92 -5.93
N LYS A 133 -12.12 10.57 -6.95
CA LYS A 133 -11.55 10.60 -8.30
C LYS A 133 -10.26 11.43 -8.38
N GLN A 134 -10.13 12.47 -7.56
CA GLN A 134 -8.89 13.26 -7.48
C GLN A 134 -7.74 12.43 -6.92
N ALA A 135 -8.01 11.56 -5.94
CA ALA A 135 -7.03 10.63 -5.37
C ALA A 135 -6.44 9.63 -6.39
N GLN A 136 -7.07 9.43 -7.55
CA GLN A 136 -6.56 8.55 -8.62
C GLN A 136 -5.55 9.24 -9.55
N LYS A 137 -5.47 10.57 -9.53
CA LYS A 137 -4.61 11.33 -10.46
C LYS A 137 -3.12 11.01 -10.34
N PRO A 138 -2.53 10.82 -9.14
CA PRO A 138 -1.11 10.52 -9.00
C PRO A 138 -0.69 9.23 -9.71
N PHE A 139 -1.56 8.21 -9.73
CA PHE A 139 -1.23 6.88 -10.25
C PHE A 139 -1.19 6.79 -11.78
N LYS A 140 -1.91 7.67 -12.49
CA LYS A 140 -1.93 7.69 -13.97
C LYS A 140 -0.59 8.03 -14.63
N LYS A 141 0.35 8.60 -13.87
CA LYS A 141 1.67 9.03 -14.37
C LYS A 141 2.78 8.02 -14.08
N ILE A 142 2.49 6.98 -13.30
CA ILE A 142 3.49 6.00 -12.87
C ILE A 142 3.39 4.81 -13.83
N THR A 143 3.84 5.00 -15.06
CA THR A 143 4.06 3.91 -16.00
C THR A 143 5.43 3.28 -15.74
N SER A 144 5.41 1.96 -15.55
CA SER A 144 6.50 1.05 -15.18
C SER A 144 7.93 1.53 -15.48
N SER A 145 8.72 1.72 -14.43
CA SER A 145 10.18 1.76 -14.58
C SER A 145 10.66 0.37 -14.98
N LYS A 146 11.50 0.30 -16.03
CA LYS A 146 12.10 -0.96 -16.51
C LYS A 146 12.79 -1.69 -15.35
N ALA A 147 12.62 -3.02 -15.33
CA ALA A 147 13.27 -3.92 -14.39
C ALA A 147 14.76 -3.60 -14.27
N VAL A 148 15.20 -3.37 -13.04
CA VAL A 148 16.62 -3.22 -12.69
C VAL A 148 17.26 -4.60 -12.82
N ALA A 149 18.48 -4.62 -13.36
CA ALA A 149 19.28 -5.81 -13.66
C ALA A 149 19.33 -6.84 -12.50
N GLU A 150 19.39 -8.12 -12.88
CA GLU A 150 19.16 -9.33 -12.07
C GLU A 150 20.19 -9.64 -10.96
N ASP A 151 21.21 -8.82 -10.73
CA ASP A 151 22.40 -9.26 -9.98
C ASP A 151 22.26 -9.24 -8.44
N CYS A 152 21.39 -8.40 -7.88
CA CYS A 152 21.18 -8.34 -6.42
C CYS A 152 19.74 -8.72 -6.04
N ARG A 153 19.58 -9.91 -5.44
CA ARG A 153 18.26 -10.44 -5.07
C ARG A 153 17.52 -9.58 -4.04
N LEU A 154 18.22 -9.05 -3.04
CA LEU A 154 17.62 -8.22 -2.02
C LEU A 154 17.10 -6.88 -2.59
N VAL A 155 17.84 -6.28 -3.53
CA VAL A 155 17.38 -5.09 -4.26
C VAL A 155 16.17 -5.42 -5.14
N ARG A 156 16.15 -6.60 -5.79
CA ARG A 156 14.97 -7.06 -6.53
C ARG A 156 13.74 -7.18 -5.61
N VAL A 157 13.90 -7.80 -4.43
CA VAL A 157 12.81 -7.94 -3.45
C VAL A 157 12.29 -6.58 -2.96
N LEU A 158 13.19 -5.61 -2.70
CA LEU A 158 12.83 -4.24 -2.36
C LEU A 158 12.02 -3.57 -3.49
N ALA A 159 12.50 -3.68 -4.72
CA ALA A 159 11.81 -3.13 -5.89
C ALA A 159 10.43 -3.75 -6.10
N GLU A 160 10.31 -5.08 -6.00
CA GLU A 160 9.02 -5.78 -6.12
C GLU A 160 8.04 -5.38 -5.01
N THR A 161 8.54 -5.19 -3.79
CA THR A 161 7.73 -4.71 -2.66
C THR A 161 7.25 -3.28 -2.88
N ARG A 162 8.11 -2.40 -3.44
CA ARG A 162 7.72 -1.04 -3.85
C ARG A 162 6.62 -1.08 -4.91
N GLU A 163 6.79 -1.86 -5.98
CA GLU A 163 5.77 -1.98 -7.04
C GLU A 163 4.45 -2.54 -6.50
N MET A 164 4.51 -3.49 -5.55
CA MET A 164 3.32 -4.00 -4.85
C MET A 164 2.63 -2.92 -4.03
N SER A 165 3.41 -2.07 -3.35
CA SER A 165 2.91 -0.95 -2.57
C SER A 165 2.21 0.09 -3.45
N VAL A 166 2.81 0.44 -4.60
CA VAL A 166 2.16 1.29 -5.61
C VAL A 166 0.85 0.66 -6.08
N SER A 167 0.86 -0.63 -6.42
CA SER A 167 -0.32 -1.36 -6.90
C SER A 167 -1.44 -1.38 -5.86
N LEU A 168 -1.11 -1.52 -4.57
CA LEU A 168 -2.09 -1.50 -3.48
C LEU A 168 -2.69 -0.10 -3.29
N LEU A 169 -1.87 0.94 -3.30
CA LEU A 169 -2.32 2.33 -3.22
C LEU A 169 -3.24 2.69 -4.40
N GLU A 170 -2.85 2.29 -5.61
CA GLU A 170 -3.64 2.50 -6.82
C GLU A 170 -4.98 1.74 -6.74
N SER A 171 -4.96 0.47 -6.37
CA SER A 171 -6.17 -0.34 -6.20
C SER A 171 -7.10 0.24 -5.16
N THR A 172 -6.55 0.70 -4.03
CA THR A 172 -7.31 1.44 -3.00
C THR A 172 -8.01 2.64 -3.63
N SER A 173 -7.27 3.51 -4.33
CA SER A 173 -7.81 4.71 -4.98
C SER A 173 -8.95 4.42 -5.97
N HIS A 174 -8.90 3.27 -6.65
CA HIS A 174 -9.92 2.83 -7.60
C HIS A 174 -11.21 2.30 -6.95
N LEU A 175 -11.14 1.84 -5.70
CA LEU A 175 -12.32 1.38 -4.95
C LEU A 175 -13.08 2.54 -4.28
N LEU A 176 -12.42 3.67 -4.02
CA LEU A 176 -13.01 4.79 -3.28
C LEU A 176 -14.25 5.39 -3.96
N PRO A 177 -14.27 5.72 -5.28
CA PRO A 177 -15.48 6.28 -5.88
C PRO A 177 -16.63 5.28 -5.92
N LYS A 178 -16.33 3.97 -5.92
CA LYS A 178 -17.32 2.90 -6.06
C LYS A 178 -18.23 2.75 -4.85
N GLN A 179 -17.88 3.36 -3.72
CA GLN A 179 -18.67 3.33 -2.49
C GLN A 179 -20.03 4.00 -2.65
N PHE A 180 -20.14 4.96 -3.56
CA PHE A 180 -21.39 5.66 -3.85
C PHE A 180 -21.80 5.58 -5.33
N THR A 181 -20.96 5.07 -6.23
CA THR A 181 -21.39 4.83 -7.62
C THR A 181 -22.15 3.52 -7.71
N THR A 182 -23.47 3.60 -7.71
CA THR A 182 -24.31 2.50 -8.16
C THR A 182 -24.70 2.68 -9.61
N THR A 183 -24.65 1.59 -10.37
CA THR A 183 -25.32 1.37 -11.67
C THR A 183 -26.68 2.07 -11.70
N LYS A 184 -26.95 2.79 -12.80
CA LYS A 184 -28.20 3.52 -13.10
C LYS A 184 -29.41 2.93 -12.36
N GLY A 185 -29.81 3.56 -11.25
CA GLY A 185 -31.05 3.25 -10.53
C GLY A 185 -30.96 2.70 -9.11
N SER A 186 -30.04 3.15 -8.24
CA SER A 186 -30.09 2.73 -6.83
C SER A 186 -30.76 3.73 -5.89
N LYS A 187 -31.82 3.23 -5.26
CA LYS A 187 -32.10 3.16 -3.81
C LYS A 187 -31.99 4.40 -2.93
N TRP A 188 -31.16 5.41 -3.18
CA TRP A 188 -31.07 6.57 -2.28
C TRP A 188 -32.27 7.53 -2.44
N SER A 189 -32.94 7.51 -3.59
CA SER A 189 -34.07 8.41 -3.89
C SER A 189 -35.46 7.90 -3.46
N LEU A 190 -35.59 6.76 -2.78
CA LEU A 190 -36.92 6.24 -2.40
C LEU A 190 -36.93 5.47 -1.06
N VAL A 191 -37.81 5.96 -0.17
CA VAL A 191 -38.38 5.34 1.06
C VAL A 191 -37.79 5.83 2.41
N GLN A 192 -38.49 6.80 2.99
CA GLN A 192 -37.99 7.86 3.87
C GLN A 192 -38.05 7.66 5.41
N LYS A 193 -38.39 6.51 6.01
CA LYS A 193 -38.52 6.47 7.50
C LYS A 193 -37.96 5.26 8.25
N ARG A 194 -37.66 4.13 7.59
CA ARG A 194 -36.97 2.97 8.21
C ARG A 194 -35.56 2.72 7.66
N LYS A 195 -35.15 3.47 6.63
CA LYS A 195 -33.89 3.26 5.89
C LYS A 195 -32.72 4.09 6.42
N VAL A 196 -32.99 5.21 7.09
CA VAL A 196 -31.96 6.12 7.64
C VAL A 196 -31.01 5.40 8.60
N VAL A 197 -31.53 4.51 9.47
CA VAL A 197 -30.71 3.72 10.39
C VAL A 197 -29.75 2.79 9.63
N CYS A 198 -30.23 2.15 8.56
CA CYS A 198 -29.43 1.26 7.73
C CYS A 198 -28.38 2.02 6.89
N GLU A 199 -28.70 3.23 6.43
CA GLU A 199 -27.77 4.12 5.72
C GLU A 199 -26.70 4.68 6.66
N GLU A 200 -27.07 5.04 7.89
CA GLU A 200 -26.14 5.49 8.92
C GLU A 200 -25.16 4.36 9.33
N GLU A 201 -25.65 3.13 9.55
CA GLU A 201 -24.78 1.99 9.83
C GLU A 201 -23.78 1.72 8.70
N GLN A 202 -24.21 1.86 7.44
CA GLN A 202 -23.34 1.73 6.27
C GLN A 202 -22.29 2.85 6.20
N LEU A 203 -22.68 4.10 6.47
CA LEU A 203 -21.75 5.23 6.51
C LEU A 203 -20.72 5.07 7.62
N GLN A 204 -21.14 4.66 8.82
CA GLN A 204 -20.21 4.40 9.92
C GLN A 204 -19.26 3.23 9.59
N ALA A 205 -19.74 2.18 8.93
CA ALA A 205 -18.87 1.09 8.48
C ALA A 205 -17.85 1.56 7.45
N LEU A 206 -18.27 2.45 6.54
CA LEU A 206 -17.39 3.07 5.56
C LEU A 206 -16.39 4.03 6.21
N GLU A 207 -16.79 4.82 7.20
CA GLU A 207 -15.92 5.71 7.97
C GLU A 207 -14.82 4.92 8.68
N ARG A 208 -15.19 3.83 9.38
CA ARG A 208 -14.21 2.92 10.01
C ARG A 208 -13.25 2.35 8.97
N SER A 209 -13.78 1.91 7.83
CA SER A 209 -12.97 1.39 6.74
C SER A 209 -12.02 2.44 6.16
N MET A 210 -12.42 3.71 6.05
CA MET A 210 -11.54 4.81 5.66
C MET A 210 -10.45 5.05 6.70
N GLY A 211 -10.78 5.00 7.99
CA GLY A 211 -9.81 5.08 9.08
C GLY A 211 -8.79 3.93 9.03
N ASP A 212 -9.23 2.71 8.74
CA ASP A 212 -8.33 1.56 8.61
C ASP A 212 -7.38 1.70 7.41
N LEU A 213 -7.89 2.21 6.28
CA LEU A 213 -7.05 2.52 5.12
C LEU A 213 -6.05 3.65 5.42
N GLU A 214 -6.49 4.70 6.11
CA GLU A 214 -5.65 5.84 6.52
C GLU A 214 -4.49 5.35 7.40
N ASN A 215 -4.80 4.57 8.43
CA ASN A 215 -3.81 3.94 9.31
C ASN A 215 -2.88 2.98 8.54
N GLY A 216 -3.42 2.21 7.60
CA GLY A 216 -2.64 1.30 6.75
C GLY A 216 -1.65 2.03 5.85
N ALA A 217 -2.07 3.14 5.23
CA ALA A 217 -1.20 3.99 4.42
C ALA A 217 -0.12 4.68 5.28
N GLU A 218 -0.47 5.12 6.49
CA GLU A 218 0.49 5.68 7.44
C GLU A 218 1.52 4.63 7.91
N LEU A 219 1.08 3.40 8.19
CA LEU A 219 1.98 2.29 8.53
C LEU A 219 2.98 2.03 7.39
N LEU A 220 2.49 1.98 6.15
CA LEU A 220 3.34 1.82 4.97
C LEU A 220 4.34 2.97 4.84
N PHE A 221 3.90 4.22 4.99
CA PHE A 221 4.78 5.39 4.99
C PHE A 221 5.92 5.25 6.03
N ARG A 222 5.58 4.89 7.28
CA ARG A 222 6.56 4.70 8.35
C ARG A 222 7.56 3.59 8.02
N ARG A 223 7.09 2.47 7.47
CA ARG A 223 7.94 1.34 7.04
C ARG A 223 8.89 1.71 5.90
N LEU A 224 8.42 2.51 4.94
CA LEU A 224 9.28 3.01 3.86
C LEU A 224 10.41 3.90 4.39
N ILE A 225 10.10 4.80 5.33
CA ILE A 225 11.11 5.64 5.98
C ILE A 225 12.13 4.77 6.72
N GLN A 226 11.69 3.78 7.50
CA GLN A 226 12.55 2.86 8.24
C GLN A 226 13.47 2.04 7.32
N SER A 227 12.92 1.47 6.25
CA SER A 227 13.69 0.72 5.25
C SER A 227 14.75 1.60 4.58
N ARG A 228 14.41 2.84 4.21
CA ARG A 228 15.36 3.80 3.65
C ARG A 228 16.50 4.15 4.61
N VAL A 229 16.17 4.47 5.85
CA VAL A 229 17.17 4.78 6.89
C VAL A 229 18.11 3.59 7.07
N SER A 230 17.57 2.37 7.10
CA SER A 230 18.37 1.14 7.21
C SER A 230 19.34 0.98 6.05
N LEU A 231 18.88 1.17 4.81
CA LEU A 231 19.72 1.13 3.62
C LEU A 231 20.80 2.22 3.63
N LEU A 232 20.45 3.46 3.97
CA LEU A 232 21.41 4.57 4.07
C LEU A 232 22.50 4.30 5.11
N ASN A 233 22.14 3.72 6.25
CA ASN A 233 23.10 3.30 7.27
C ASN A 233 24.06 2.22 6.75
N ILE A 234 23.55 1.23 6.01
CA ILE A 234 24.39 0.18 5.40
C ILE A 234 25.35 0.78 4.36
N LEU A 235 24.89 1.73 3.54
CA LEU A 235 25.72 2.35 2.50
C LEU A 235 26.80 3.32 3.03
N SER A 236 26.67 3.76 4.28
CA SER A 236 27.57 4.68 4.96
C SER A 236 28.51 4.02 5.97
N SER A 237 28.27 2.74 6.31
CA SER A 237 29.16 1.90 7.11
C SER A 237 30.33 1.34 6.31
#